data_AF-A0AAJ0XB51-F1
#
_entry.id   AF-A0AAJ0XB51-F1
#
_cell.length_a   1.000
_cell.length_b   1.000
_cell.length_c   1.000
_cell.angle_alpha   90.00
_cell.angle_beta   90.00
_cell.angle_gamma   90.00
#
_symmetry.space_group_name_H-M   'P 1'
#
loop_
_entity.id
_entity.type
_entity.pdbx_description
1 polymer ?
#
loop_
_entity_poly.entity_id
_entity_poly.type
_entity_poly.pdbx_seq_one_letter_code
_entity_poly.pdbx_strand_id
1 'polypeptide(L)'
;MQAPVTFYALIVGAGLLAGCGQPAPEVTVDRATGRQCFELHLDSLPPGTQYEGVAGVDGERLQIRVMTGAEIETIDCGIDADGNVGLNAASIE
;
A
#
# COMPACT_ATOMS: atom_id res chain seq x y z
N MET A 1 -20.23 41.97 -49.86
CA MET A 1 -19.40 40.84 -50.34
C MET A 1 -18.82 40.13 -49.13
N GLN A 2 -19.20 38.86 -48.98
CA GLN A 2 -18.50 37.74 -48.33
C GLN A 2 -17.90 37.92 -46.92
N ALA A 3 -18.62 37.36 -45.94
CA ALA A 3 -17.98 36.48 -44.96
C ALA A 3 -17.76 35.10 -45.60
N PRO A 4 -16.65 34.42 -45.28
CA PRO A 4 -16.73 33.01 -44.87
C PRO A 4 -15.85 32.74 -43.62
N VAL A 5 -16.37 32.12 -42.56
CA VAL A 5 -16.50 30.66 -42.34
C VAL A 5 -15.16 30.01 -41.94
N THR A 6 -15.14 29.59 -40.66
CA THR A 6 -14.47 28.38 -40.11
C THR A 6 -12.95 28.32 -40.06
N PHE A 7 -12.42 28.42 -38.84
CA PHE A 7 -11.21 27.69 -38.44
C PHE A 7 -11.51 26.88 -37.18
N TYR A 8 -12.18 25.74 -37.39
CA TYR A 8 -12.24 24.64 -36.43
C TYR A 8 -10.93 23.86 -36.60
N ALA A 9 -10.05 23.90 -35.60
CA ALA A 9 -8.89 23.01 -35.52
C ALA A 9 -8.66 22.63 -34.06
N LEU A 10 -9.42 21.61 -33.63
CA LEU A 10 -8.99 20.48 -32.81
C LEU A 10 -7.70 20.71 -32.00
N ILE A 11 -7.84 21.23 -30.77
CA ILE A 11 -6.83 20.95 -29.74
C ILE A 11 -7.16 19.59 -29.15
N VAL A 12 -6.43 18.63 -29.71
CA VAL A 12 -6.13 17.28 -29.26
C VAL A 12 -6.19 17.18 -27.73
N GLY A 13 -7.15 16.39 -27.25
CA GLY A 13 -7.17 15.91 -25.87
C GLY A 13 -5.96 15.02 -25.60
N ALA A 14 -4.89 15.64 -25.15
CA ALA A 14 -3.72 14.96 -24.62
C ALA A 14 -4.09 14.35 -23.27
N GLY A 15 -3.92 13.02 -23.20
CA GLY A 15 -4.33 12.19 -22.09
C GLY A 15 -3.82 12.66 -20.74
N LEU A 16 -4.75 12.75 -19.80
CA LEU A 16 -4.45 12.62 -18.39
C LEU A 16 -5.32 11.46 -17.89
N LEU A 17 -4.87 10.25 -18.21
CA LEU A 17 -5.11 9.10 -17.35
C LEU A 17 -4.34 9.38 -16.05
N ALA A 18 -4.88 10.29 -15.24
CA ALA A 18 -4.46 10.51 -13.86
C ALA A 18 -4.99 9.35 -13.01
N GLY A 19 -4.58 8.13 -13.36
CA GLY A 19 -4.65 6.96 -12.50
C GLY A 19 -3.38 6.89 -11.66
N CYS A 20 -2.98 8.00 -11.03
CA CYS A 20 -1.99 7.94 -9.97
C CYS A 20 -2.76 7.53 -8.73
N GLY A 21 -2.74 6.23 -8.42
CA GLY A 21 -3.18 5.72 -7.13
C GLY A 21 -2.65 6.63 -6.04
N GLN A 22 -3.55 7.11 -5.18
CA GLN A 22 -3.24 8.04 -4.10
C GLN A 22 -1.97 7.55 -3.40
N PRO A 23 -0.93 8.40 -3.24
CA PRO A 23 0.19 8.02 -2.39
C PRO A 23 -0.40 7.70 -1.03
N ALA A 24 -0.32 6.42 -0.65
CA ALA A 24 -0.72 5.99 0.68
C ALA A 24 0.06 6.86 1.68
N PRO A 25 -0.57 7.29 2.78
CA PRO A 25 0.08 8.13 3.77
C PRO A 25 1.43 7.51 4.13
N GLU A 26 2.48 8.32 4.01
CA GLU A 26 3.86 7.96 4.28
C GLU A 26 4.03 7.78 5.80
N VAL A 27 3.57 6.62 6.27
CA VAL A 27 3.86 6.11 7.61
C VAL A 27 5.37 5.99 7.68
N THR A 28 5.99 6.74 8.60
CA THR A 28 7.44 6.84 8.80
C THR A 28 8.03 5.57 9.42
N VAL A 29 7.51 4.41 9.06
CA VAL A 29 8.10 3.11 9.39
C VAL A 29 8.87 2.63 8.18
N ASP A 30 10.12 2.25 8.42
CA ASP A 30 10.98 1.75 7.38
C ASP A 30 10.37 0.51 6.72
N ARG A 31 10.49 0.43 5.39
CA ARG A 31 9.96 -0.70 4.63
C ARG A 31 10.55 -2.04 5.11
N ALA A 32 11.79 -2.04 5.61
CA ALA A 32 12.43 -3.24 6.19
C ALA A 32 11.76 -3.69 7.49
N THR A 33 11.25 -2.76 8.30
CA THR A 33 10.48 -3.08 9.51
C THR A 33 9.16 -3.78 9.13
N GLY A 34 8.45 -3.27 8.12
CA GLY A 34 7.26 -3.96 7.58
C GLY A 34 7.56 -5.31 6.95
N ARG A 35 8.71 -5.45 6.27
CA ARG A 35 9.17 -6.74 5.74
C ARG A 35 9.46 -7.77 6.84
N GLN A 36 10.08 -7.36 7.94
CA GLN A 36 10.31 -8.25 9.07
C GLN A 36 8.99 -8.76 9.66
N CYS A 37 7.98 -7.88 9.78
CA CYS A 37 6.63 -8.29 10.19
C CYS A 37 6.03 -9.36 9.27
N PHE A 38 6.20 -9.19 7.96
CA PHE A 38 5.76 -10.16 6.97
C PHE A 38 6.50 -11.50 7.11
N GLU A 39 7.82 -11.46 7.29
CA GLU A 39 8.65 -12.65 7.46
C GLU A 39 8.29 -13.45 8.72
N LEU A 40 7.90 -12.78 9.81
CA LEU A 40 7.41 -13.44 11.02
C LEU A 40 6.09 -14.20 10.82
N HIS A 41 5.25 -13.74 9.88
CA HIS A 41 3.95 -14.37 9.59
C HIS A 41 3.99 -15.32 8.39
N LEU A 42 5.11 -15.42 7.66
CA LEU A 42 5.21 -16.20 6.41
C LEU A 42 4.70 -17.65 6.54
N ASP A 43 4.99 -18.31 7.67
CA ASP A 43 4.59 -19.70 7.91
C ASP A 43 3.07 -19.86 8.11
N SER A 44 2.41 -18.81 8.62
CA SER A 44 0.96 -18.77 8.85
C SER A 44 0.18 -18.24 7.65
N LEU A 45 0.86 -17.73 6.61
CA LEU A 45 0.24 -17.16 5.44
C LEU A 45 0.09 -18.18 4.32
N PRO A 46 -0.96 -18.07 3.49
CA PRO A 46 -1.12 -18.96 2.36
C PRO A 46 0.05 -18.81 1.37
N PRO A 47 0.41 -19.90 0.66
CA PRO A 47 1.50 -19.85 -0.31
C PRO A 47 1.19 -18.85 -1.42
N GLY A 48 2.22 -18.10 -1.83
CA GLY A 48 2.08 -17.05 -2.85
C GLY A 48 1.61 -15.70 -2.29
N THR A 49 1.49 -15.56 -0.97
CA THR A 49 1.23 -14.25 -0.36
C THR A 49 2.35 -13.26 -0.67
N GLN A 50 1.97 -12.04 -1.05
CA GLN A 50 2.92 -10.97 -1.37
C GLN A 50 2.80 -9.81 -0.39
N TYR A 51 3.93 -9.22 -0.03
CA TYR A 51 3.97 -8.02 0.81
C TYR A 51 3.70 -6.77 -0.03
N GLU A 52 2.66 -6.02 0.33
CA GLU A 52 2.23 -4.81 -0.39
C GLU A 52 2.79 -3.52 0.24
N GLY A 53 3.08 -3.52 1.54
CA GLY A 53 3.64 -2.37 2.23
C GLY A 53 3.17 -2.20 3.67
N VAL A 54 3.58 -1.10 4.29
CA VAL A 54 3.08 -0.68 5.60
C VAL A 54 1.76 0.05 5.42
N ALA A 55 0.72 -0.37 6.13
CA ALA A 55 -0.58 0.30 6.17
C ALA A 55 -0.57 1.48 7.16
N GLY A 56 0.12 1.31 8.29
CA GLY A 56 -0.02 2.20 9.44
C GLY A 56 0.78 1.75 10.66
N VAL A 57 0.90 2.65 11.62
CA VAL A 57 1.23 2.31 13.01
C VAL A 57 0.09 2.79 13.88
N ASP A 58 -0.39 1.92 14.75
CA ASP A 58 -1.38 2.25 15.77
C ASP A 58 -0.81 1.92 17.15
N GLY A 59 -0.30 2.95 17.84
CA GLY A 59 0.40 2.78 19.11
C GLY A 59 1.63 1.86 18.96
N GLU A 60 1.60 0.72 19.63
CA GLU A 60 2.65 -0.31 19.62
C GLU A 60 2.39 -1.41 18.56
N ARG A 61 1.53 -1.13 17.55
CA ARG A 61 1.18 -2.08 16.48
C ARG A 61 1.63 -1.57 15.11
N LEU A 62 2.41 -2.39 14.40
CA LEU A 62 2.68 -2.23 12.98
C LEU A 62 1.62 -2.93 12.16
N GLN A 63 0.92 -2.19 11.31
CA GLN A 63 0.01 -2.78 10.35
C GLN A 63 0.69 -2.86 8.99
N ILE A 64 0.76 -4.06 8.42
CA ILE A 64 1.23 -4.31 7.06
C ILE A 64 0.08 -4.78 6.18
N ARG A 65 0.17 -4.49 4.88
CA ARG A 65 -0.75 -5.00 3.87
C ARG A 65 -0.09 -6.17 3.14
N VAL A 66 -0.82 -7.24 2.96
CA VAL A 66 -0.40 -8.39 2.16
C VAL A 66 -1.47 -8.78 1.16
N MET A 67 -1.08 -9.36 0.04
CA MET A 67 -1.97 -9.90 -0.97
C MET A 67 -1.92 -11.43 -0.90
N THR A 68 -2.97 -12.08 -0.42
CA THR A 68 -3.06 -13.56 -0.27
C THR A 68 -3.51 -14.28 -1.55
N GLY A 69 -3.49 -13.57 -2.69
CA GLY A 69 -3.87 -14.07 -4.01
C GLY A 69 -5.32 -13.79 -4.40
N ALA A 70 -6.22 -13.62 -3.43
CA ALA A 70 -7.62 -13.26 -3.67
C ALA A 70 -7.96 -11.82 -3.25
N GLU A 71 -7.36 -11.35 -2.16
CA GLU A 71 -7.64 -10.04 -1.58
C GLU A 71 -6.41 -9.44 -0.89
N ILE A 72 -6.53 -8.17 -0.49
CA ILE A 72 -5.53 -7.50 0.33
C ILE A 72 -5.99 -7.56 1.78
N GLU A 73 -5.18 -8.18 2.63
CA GLU A 73 -5.39 -8.31 4.06
C GLU A 73 -4.42 -7.42 4.83
N THR A 74 -4.81 -7.03 6.04
CA THR A 74 -3.95 -6.29 6.96
C THR A 74 -3.54 -7.21 8.10
N ILE A 75 -2.24 -7.27 8.37
CA ILE A 75 -1.65 -8.07 9.45
C ILE A 75 -0.98 -7.13 10.43
N ASP A 76 -1.13 -7.44 11.71
CA ASP A 76 -0.50 -6.71 12.80
C ASP A 76 0.76 -7.41 13.32
N CYS A 77 1.78 -6.61 13.61
CA CYS A 77 2.89 -7.00 14.46
C CYS A 77 3.01 -6.04 15.65
N GLY A 78 3.57 -6.52 16.75
CA GLY A 78 3.99 -5.63 17.84
C GLY A 78 5.25 -4.86 17.42
N ILE A 79 5.37 -3.61 17.86
CA ILE A 79 6.60 -2.82 17.78
C ILE A 79 6.98 -2.39 19.19
N ASP A 80 8.24 -2.57 19.57
CA ASP A 80 8.78 -2.06 20.83
C ASP A 80 9.28 -0.60 20.72
N ALA A 81 9.67 -0.01 21.85
CA ALA A 81 10.14 1.37 21.92
C ALA A 81 11.46 1.63 21.14
N ASP A 82 12.24 0.59 20.87
CA ASP A 82 13.45 0.64 20.06
C ASP A 82 13.16 0.43 18.56
N GLY A 83 11.89 0.17 18.20
CA GLY A 83 11.42 0.02 16.83
C GLY A 83 11.59 -1.39 16.27
N ASN A 84 11.90 -2.41 17.10
CA ASN A 84 11.94 -3.79 16.61
C ASN A 84 10.54 -4.39 16.56
N VAL A 85 10.39 -5.37 15.67
CA VAL A 85 9.12 -6.01 15.38
C VAL A 85 9.06 -7.40 15.99
N GLY A 86 7.93 -7.73 16.60
CA GLY A 86 7.61 -9.05 17.12
C GLY A 86 6.20 -9.51 16.74
N LEU A 87 5.92 -10.80 16.93
CA LEU A 87 4.57 -11.32 16.81
C LEU A 87 3.69 -10.64 17.87
N ASN A 88 2.54 -10.13 17.45
CA ASN A 88 1.57 -9.62 18.41
C ASN A 88 0.97 -10.80 19.18
N ALA A 89 0.83 -10.69 20.50
CA ALA A 89 0.22 -11.72 21.33
C ALA A 89 -1.25 -12.03 20.94
N ALA A 90 -1.87 -11.19 20.12
CA ALA A 90 -3.21 -11.39 19.56
C ALA A 90 -3.25 -12.23 18.26
N SER A 91 -2.11 -12.62 17.68
CA SER A 91 -2.06 -13.43 16.44
C SER A 91 -2.02 -14.95 16.70
N ILE A 92 -2.26 -15.40 17.94
CA ILE A 92 -2.27 -16.81 18.35
C ILE A 92 -3.66 -17.14 18.92
N GLU A 93 -4.69 -17.17 18.08
CA GLU A 93 -5.98 -17.80 18.41
C GLU A 93 -6.41 -18.76 17.31
#